data_AF-A0A7G5DWW6-F1
#
_entry.id   AF-A0A7G5DWW6-F1
#
_cell.length_a   1.000
_cell.length_b   1.000
_cell.length_c   1.000
_cell.angle_alpha   90.00
_cell.angle_beta   90.00
_cell.angle_gamma   90.00
#
_symmetry.space_group_name_H-M   'P 1'
#
loop_
_entity.id
_entity.type
_entity.pdbx_description
1 polymer ?
#
loop_
_entity_poly.entity_id
_entity_poly.type
_entity_poly.pdbx_seq_one_letter_code
_entity_poly.pdbx_strand_id
1 'polypeptide(L)'
;MKDYIQVTLCLFVGALSQLPAKAIARQDTISYIQYIDQDSMQLRLRQYAIDNPMWLEKKVPQRYSLISMGYNSTSGDYHRAQDAQRVNTLNFSSEGAVTIKDVRLWGRFNYTRSVEDSTRFAHQTRENTSSPWYFGSYGYNHYERTTYRIQTRGQRYFADRKYAVFGGFDYQVANHFSNNDPRGSIRVAQLNGTLGGSMRIVKNVDIGLEGKYGYGQEDFEIAYKNGNSATSAVESPYMNYIIRGYGWKVSDWLLEQKMFYQNDMKRFGGKFYSSLNSSIGDFYGNVAYLREEQKYRQTLRNESRINELSQYNLNRLDYNLVWQLSTGNQTYMASLDWSSTRGKDQVTESGNAQNYVYQNDNGALNLSYMLAKKKWRHYYGGKIGLLNEIRRDGGTGTSLDYEHLNYQLNGAWTYITAANQEIEFGLTGSLRQNIGTSWSLPLINENVFHQYVFYHDVLYNRANLYGSKVKLGFKQRLKKGNFIHLVADYNYQKAACLSDLNRENLAPIGTTRKQVNLMIAYGF
;
A
#
# COMPACT_ATOMS: atom_id res chain seq x y z
N MET A 1 -9.10 -28.34 -15.33
CA MET A 1 -9.58 -26.94 -15.33
C MET A 1 -8.44 -25.91 -15.18
N LYS A 2 -7.22 -26.18 -15.72
CA LYS A 2 -6.08 -25.26 -15.59
C LYS A 2 -5.68 -24.55 -16.89
N ASP A 3 -6.07 -25.07 -18.06
CA ASP A 3 -5.56 -24.52 -19.34
C ASP A 3 -6.58 -23.72 -20.17
N TYR A 4 -7.85 -23.65 -19.75
CA TYR A 4 -8.90 -22.94 -20.50
C TYR A 4 -9.08 -21.46 -20.10
N ILE A 5 -8.54 -21.03 -18.96
CA ILE A 5 -8.73 -19.66 -18.44
C ILE A 5 -7.69 -18.69 -19.02
N GLN A 6 -6.48 -19.14 -19.34
CA GLN A 6 -5.43 -18.28 -19.92
C GLN A 6 -5.70 -17.92 -21.39
N VAL A 7 -6.25 -18.83 -22.19
CA VAL A 7 -6.52 -18.59 -23.63
C VAL A 7 -7.75 -17.72 -23.84
N THR A 8 -8.76 -17.82 -22.96
CA THR A 8 -10.00 -17.04 -23.08
C THR A 8 -9.81 -15.56 -22.74
N LEU A 9 -8.85 -15.23 -21.86
CA LEU A 9 -8.56 -13.83 -21.48
C LEU A 9 -7.78 -13.07 -22.58
N CYS A 10 -6.86 -13.73 -23.29
CA CYS A 10 -6.14 -13.13 -24.41
C CYS A 10 -7.05 -12.83 -25.61
N LEU A 11 -8.08 -13.64 -25.85
CA LEU A 11 -9.05 -13.41 -26.92
C LEU A 11 -9.99 -12.23 -26.65
N PHE A 12 -10.35 -11.96 -25.39
CA PHE A 12 -11.18 -10.80 -25.03
C PHE A 12 -10.41 -9.47 -25.10
N VAL A 13 -9.13 -9.46 -24.77
CA VAL A 13 -8.26 -8.26 -24.91
C VAL A 13 -7.89 -8.03 -26.38
N GLY A 14 -7.72 -9.08 -27.17
CA GLY A 14 -7.46 -8.99 -28.61
C GLY A 14 -8.66 -8.45 -29.41
N ALA A 15 -9.87 -8.92 -29.12
CA ALA A 15 -11.07 -8.53 -29.87
C ALA A 15 -11.49 -7.06 -29.70
N LEU A 16 -11.14 -6.41 -28.58
CA LEU A 16 -11.38 -4.98 -28.35
C LEU A 16 -10.31 -4.07 -28.96
N SER A 17 -9.17 -4.62 -29.41
CA SER A 17 -8.06 -3.85 -29.97
C SER A 17 -8.18 -3.55 -31.48
N GLN A 18 -9.16 -4.13 -32.18
CA GLN A 18 -9.32 -3.99 -33.64
C GLN A 18 -10.55 -3.19 -34.08
N LEU A 19 -11.26 -2.52 -33.17
CA LEU A 19 -12.34 -1.62 -33.60
C LEU A 19 -11.74 -0.35 -34.22
N PRO A 20 -12.09 -0.01 -35.49
CA PRO A 20 -11.57 1.18 -36.14
C PRO A 20 -12.05 2.41 -35.37
N ALA A 21 -11.09 3.20 -34.88
CA ALA A 21 -11.30 4.46 -34.19
C ALA A 21 -11.91 5.49 -35.15
N LYS A 22 -13.22 5.41 -35.42
CA LYS A 22 -13.98 6.48 -36.04
C LYS A 22 -14.08 7.65 -35.06
N ALA A 23 -13.85 8.85 -35.58
CA ALA A 23 -13.70 10.10 -34.84
C ALA A 23 -14.88 10.36 -33.89
N ILE A 24 -14.62 10.24 -32.60
CA ILE A 24 -15.47 10.77 -31.53
C ILE A 24 -14.78 12.04 -31.02
N ALA A 25 -15.55 13.12 -30.93
CA ALA A 25 -15.18 14.51 -30.68
C ALA A 25 -13.81 14.73 -29.99
N ARG A 26 -12.88 15.32 -30.74
CA ARG A 26 -11.45 15.47 -30.38
C ARG A 26 -11.15 16.78 -29.65
N GLN A 27 -12.16 17.58 -29.28
CA GLN A 27 -11.95 19.02 -29.09
C GLN A 27 -11.79 19.49 -27.63
N ASP A 28 -12.15 18.69 -26.62
CA ASP A 28 -12.00 19.09 -25.20
C ASP A 28 -10.98 18.24 -24.40
N THR A 29 -10.46 17.16 -24.97
CA THR A 29 -9.56 16.25 -24.25
C THR A 29 -8.13 16.78 -24.14
N ILE A 30 -7.66 17.50 -25.17
CA ILE A 30 -6.26 17.94 -25.29
C ILE A 30 -5.93 19.01 -24.24
N SER A 31 -6.84 19.95 -23.99
CA SER A 31 -6.68 20.98 -22.96
C SER A 31 -6.81 20.41 -21.54
N TYR A 32 -7.58 19.34 -21.37
CA TYR A 32 -7.86 18.74 -20.07
C TYR A 32 -6.75 17.80 -19.59
N ILE A 33 -6.20 16.94 -20.48
CA ILE A 33 -5.00 16.11 -20.18
C ILE A 33 -3.83 17.01 -19.74
N GLN A 34 -3.73 18.21 -20.31
CA GLN A 34 -2.71 19.20 -19.94
C GLN A 34 -2.85 19.70 -18.49
N TYR A 35 -4.03 19.70 -17.87
CA TYR A 35 -4.25 20.22 -16.52
C TYR A 35 -4.06 19.17 -15.42
N ILE A 36 -4.24 17.89 -15.72
CA ILE A 36 -4.50 16.86 -14.71
C ILE A 36 -3.23 16.28 -14.07
N ASP A 37 -2.11 16.25 -14.79
CA ASP A 37 -0.83 15.78 -14.24
C ASP A 37 0.02 16.91 -13.64
N GLN A 38 -0.55 18.10 -13.44
CA GLN A 38 0.20 19.31 -13.12
C GLN A 38 -0.22 20.02 -11.83
N ASP A 39 -1.33 19.58 -11.22
CA ASP A 39 -1.76 20.11 -9.93
C ASP A 39 -1.83 18.97 -8.92
N SER A 40 -1.02 19.08 -7.87
CA SER A 40 -1.02 18.12 -6.75
C SER A 40 -2.41 17.93 -6.12
N MET A 41 -3.31 18.92 -6.24
CA MET A 41 -4.68 18.84 -5.73
C MET A 41 -5.58 18.04 -6.69
N GLN A 42 -5.59 18.35 -7.98
CA GLN A 42 -6.36 17.60 -8.98
C GLN A 42 -5.89 16.14 -9.09
N LEU A 43 -4.58 15.91 -9.02
CA LEU A 43 -4.03 14.55 -8.98
C LEU A 43 -4.55 13.76 -7.78
N ARG A 44 -4.60 14.38 -6.59
CA ARG A 44 -5.15 13.75 -5.38
C ARG A 44 -6.64 13.46 -5.51
N LEU A 45 -7.42 14.39 -6.06
CA LEU A 45 -8.85 14.18 -6.31
C LEU A 45 -9.11 13.09 -7.34
N ARG A 46 -8.28 12.98 -8.38
CA ARG A 46 -8.33 11.89 -9.35
C ARG A 46 -8.07 10.54 -8.68
N GLN A 47 -7.01 10.45 -7.87
CA GLN A 47 -6.68 9.23 -7.11
C GLN A 47 -7.83 8.85 -6.18
N TYR A 48 -8.38 9.83 -5.45
CA TYR A 48 -9.55 9.63 -4.60
C TYR A 48 -10.74 9.07 -5.39
N ALA A 49 -11.06 9.61 -6.57
CA ALA A 49 -12.17 9.13 -7.39
C ALA A 49 -11.92 7.76 -8.07
N ILE A 50 -10.66 7.39 -8.29
CA ILE A 50 -10.30 6.04 -8.75
C ILE A 50 -10.58 5.00 -7.66
N ASP A 51 -10.26 5.33 -6.41
CA ASP A 51 -10.54 4.47 -5.25
C ASP A 51 -12.03 4.49 -4.84
N ASN A 52 -12.79 5.45 -5.38
CA ASN A 52 -14.20 5.69 -5.10
C ASN A 52 -14.99 5.88 -6.40
N PRO A 53 -15.31 4.78 -7.12
CA PRO A 53 -15.79 4.80 -8.50
C PRO A 53 -17.14 5.52 -8.72
N MET A 54 -17.88 5.86 -7.66
CA MET A 54 -19.06 6.73 -7.77
C MET A 54 -18.73 8.10 -8.41
N TRP A 55 -17.51 8.60 -8.23
CA TRP A 55 -17.09 9.91 -8.75
C TRP A 55 -16.15 9.83 -9.96
N LEU A 56 -16.05 8.65 -10.59
CA LEU A 56 -15.13 8.41 -11.70
C LEU A 56 -15.36 9.42 -12.83
N GLU A 57 -16.61 9.64 -13.26
CA GLU A 57 -16.88 10.63 -14.30
C GLU A 57 -16.57 12.07 -13.87
N LYS A 58 -16.83 12.41 -12.60
CA LYS A 58 -16.70 13.79 -12.09
C LYS A 58 -15.25 14.24 -11.98
N LYS A 59 -14.31 13.35 -11.64
CA LYS A 59 -12.93 13.73 -11.27
C LYS A 59 -11.84 12.99 -12.04
N VAL A 60 -12.14 11.92 -12.76
CA VAL A 60 -11.17 11.27 -13.66
C VAL A 60 -11.35 11.85 -15.07
N PRO A 61 -10.30 11.98 -15.88
CA PRO A 61 -10.44 12.52 -17.22
C PRO A 61 -11.26 11.65 -18.16
N GLN A 62 -11.93 12.25 -19.16
CA GLN A 62 -12.71 11.48 -20.13
C GLN A 62 -11.87 10.53 -20.97
N ARG A 63 -10.67 10.97 -21.33
CA ARG A 63 -9.71 10.15 -22.04
C ARG A 63 -8.31 10.63 -21.73
N TYR A 64 -7.44 9.70 -21.36
CA TYR A 64 -6.01 9.94 -21.19
C TYR A 64 -5.29 8.59 -21.13
N SER A 65 -4.00 8.61 -21.37
CA SER A 65 -3.10 7.50 -21.05
C SER A 65 -1.82 8.04 -20.44
N LEU A 66 -1.32 7.36 -19.43
CA LEU A 66 -0.10 7.68 -18.71
C LEU A 66 0.72 6.41 -18.55
N ILE A 67 1.95 6.45 -19.05
CA ILE A 67 2.94 5.39 -18.84
C ILE A 67 4.05 5.99 -17.99
N SER A 68 4.48 5.30 -16.95
CA SER A 68 5.60 5.75 -16.14
C SER A 68 6.53 4.62 -15.76
N MET A 69 7.81 4.96 -15.59
CA MET A 69 8.85 4.09 -15.07
C MET A 69 9.58 4.83 -13.98
N GLY A 70 9.77 4.17 -12.84
CA GLY A 70 10.40 4.74 -11.66
C GLY A 70 11.47 3.82 -11.09
N TYR A 71 12.53 4.42 -10.57
CA TYR A 71 13.55 3.75 -9.79
C TYR A 71 13.61 4.38 -8.40
N ASN A 72 13.59 3.55 -7.37
CA ASN A 72 13.71 3.98 -5.99
C ASN A 72 14.83 3.22 -5.30
N SER A 73 15.74 3.93 -4.63
CA SER A 73 16.78 3.32 -3.81
C SER A 73 16.67 3.86 -2.39
N THR A 74 16.50 2.97 -1.43
CA THR A 74 16.41 3.29 -0.01
C THR A 74 17.55 2.61 0.73
N SER A 75 18.25 3.34 1.59
CA SER A 75 19.36 2.81 2.39
C SER A 75 19.50 3.51 3.73
N GLY A 76 20.12 2.84 4.70
CA GLY A 76 20.45 3.38 6.01
C GLY A 76 19.91 2.52 7.15
N ASP A 77 20.43 2.75 8.34
CA ASP A 77 20.36 1.82 9.46
C ASP A 77 19.17 2.10 10.40
N TYR A 78 18.41 3.17 10.16
CA TYR A 78 17.13 3.40 10.82
C TYR A 78 15.99 2.79 10.00
N HIS A 79 15.60 1.58 10.35
CA HIS A 79 14.50 0.83 9.73
C HIS A 79 13.85 -0.08 10.79
N ARG A 80 12.73 -0.74 10.48
CA ARG A 80 12.17 -1.79 11.36
C ARG A 80 13.05 -3.04 11.30
N ALA A 81 13.02 -3.88 12.33
CA ALA A 81 13.94 -5.02 12.42
C ALA A 81 13.85 -5.98 11.22
N GLN A 82 12.63 -6.17 10.70
CA GLN A 82 12.31 -7.07 9.60
C GLN A 82 12.37 -6.39 8.21
N ASP A 83 12.59 -5.07 8.17
CA ASP A 83 12.81 -4.33 6.94
C ASP A 83 14.27 -4.48 6.47
N ALA A 84 14.50 -4.29 5.17
CA ALA A 84 15.83 -4.38 4.61
C ALA A 84 16.64 -3.10 4.86
N GLN A 85 17.93 -3.26 5.18
CA GLN A 85 18.86 -2.14 5.27
C GLN A 85 19.02 -1.43 3.93
N ARG A 86 18.91 -2.16 2.81
CA ARG A 86 18.91 -1.58 1.45
C ARG A 86 17.78 -2.16 0.61
N VAL A 87 17.06 -1.29 -0.09
CA VAL A 87 15.99 -1.69 -1.01
C VAL A 87 16.14 -0.92 -2.31
N ASN A 88 16.24 -1.63 -3.42
CA ASN A 88 16.20 -1.04 -4.76
C ASN A 88 14.94 -1.54 -5.46
N THR A 89 14.10 -0.61 -5.92
CA THR A 89 12.79 -0.91 -6.51
C THR A 89 12.69 -0.29 -7.89
N LEU A 90 12.38 -1.12 -8.87
CA LEU A 90 11.96 -0.74 -10.20
C LEU A 90 10.43 -0.81 -10.28
N ASN A 91 9.81 0.26 -10.78
CA ASN A 91 8.38 0.34 -10.99
C ASN A 91 8.10 0.66 -12.45
N PHE A 92 7.10 -0.01 -13.02
CA PHE A 92 6.50 0.35 -14.30
C PHE A 92 4.99 0.43 -14.10
N SER A 93 4.35 1.46 -14.62
CA SER A 93 2.90 1.58 -14.60
C SER A 93 2.35 2.10 -15.92
N SER A 94 1.14 1.64 -16.23
CA SER A 94 0.32 2.15 -17.32
C SER A 94 -1.07 2.39 -16.78
N GLU A 95 -1.60 3.59 -16.97
CA GLU A 95 -2.92 4.01 -16.52
C GLU A 95 -3.67 4.67 -17.67
N GLY A 96 -4.97 4.50 -17.75
CA GLY A 96 -5.78 5.21 -18.72
C GLY A 96 -7.25 5.23 -18.38
N ALA A 97 -7.97 6.17 -18.99
CA ALA A 97 -9.42 6.21 -18.98
C ALA A 97 -9.96 6.44 -20.38
N VAL A 98 -11.22 6.04 -20.57
CA VAL A 98 -11.99 6.31 -21.77
C VAL A 98 -13.47 6.44 -21.42
N THR A 99 -14.16 7.33 -22.10
CA THR A 99 -15.63 7.36 -22.12
C THR A 99 -16.17 7.01 -23.48
N ILE A 100 -17.12 6.06 -23.47
CA ILE A 100 -17.84 5.59 -24.64
C ILE A 100 -19.33 5.79 -24.34
N LYS A 101 -19.93 6.83 -24.95
CA LYS A 101 -21.30 7.29 -24.64
C LYS A 101 -21.44 7.57 -23.13
N ASP A 102 -22.37 6.89 -22.45
CA ASP A 102 -22.64 7.06 -21.01
C ASP A 102 -21.80 6.14 -20.11
N VAL A 103 -20.81 5.43 -20.67
CA VAL A 103 -19.93 4.51 -19.94
C VAL A 103 -18.55 5.13 -19.78
N ARG A 104 -18.10 5.30 -18.54
CA ARG A 104 -16.72 5.67 -18.19
C ARG A 104 -15.99 4.41 -17.73
N LEU A 105 -14.83 4.17 -18.32
CA LEU A 105 -13.92 3.09 -17.97
C LEU A 105 -12.57 3.67 -17.57
N TRP A 106 -11.93 3.05 -16.59
CA TRP A 106 -10.58 3.35 -16.16
C TRP A 106 -9.84 2.05 -15.88
N GLY A 107 -8.55 2.01 -16.18
CA GLY A 107 -7.70 0.86 -15.89
C GLY A 107 -6.27 1.26 -15.56
N ARG A 108 -5.61 0.46 -14.71
CA ARG A 108 -4.20 0.59 -14.39
C ARG A 108 -3.54 -0.78 -14.31
N PHE A 109 -2.35 -0.87 -14.90
CA PHE A 109 -1.39 -1.95 -14.71
C PHE A 109 -0.18 -1.40 -13.95
N ASN A 110 0.27 -2.12 -12.92
CA ASN A 110 1.51 -1.84 -12.21
C ASN A 110 2.38 -3.09 -12.14
N TYR A 111 3.65 -2.92 -12.41
CA TYR A 111 4.71 -3.90 -12.18
C TYR A 111 5.72 -3.29 -11.20
N THR A 112 6.05 -4.04 -10.17
CA THR A 112 7.07 -3.65 -9.19
C THR A 112 8.05 -4.81 -9.02
N ARG A 113 9.34 -4.53 -9.17
CA ARG A 113 10.42 -5.45 -8.78
C ARG A 113 11.29 -4.77 -7.74
N SER A 114 11.43 -5.36 -6.56
CA SER A 114 12.36 -4.91 -5.54
C SER A 114 13.41 -5.95 -5.21
N VAL A 115 14.61 -5.46 -4.88
CA VAL A 115 15.72 -6.22 -4.35
C VAL A 115 15.98 -5.70 -2.94
N GLU A 116 15.78 -6.56 -1.95
CA GLU A 116 15.91 -6.29 -0.53
C GLU A 116 17.17 -6.98 0.00
N ASP A 117 18.09 -6.22 0.57
CA ASP A 117 19.34 -6.74 1.11
C ASP A 117 19.40 -6.56 2.63
N SER A 118 19.96 -7.57 3.30
CA SER A 118 20.08 -7.63 4.76
C SER A 118 18.72 -7.57 5.49
N THR A 119 17.79 -8.43 5.07
CA THR A 119 16.53 -8.69 5.78
C THR A 119 16.69 -9.81 6.79
N ARG A 120 15.97 -9.81 7.91
CA ARG A 120 15.93 -10.94 8.86
C ARG A 120 14.53 -11.13 9.39
N PHE A 121 14.23 -12.33 9.90
CA PHE A 121 12.90 -12.68 10.41
C PHE A 121 11.75 -12.33 9.45
N ALA A 122 11.99 -12.39 8.14
CA ALA A 122 11.14 -11.71 7.14
C ALA A 122 10.67 -12.62 6.00
N HIS A 123 10.48 -13.92 6.25
CA HIS A 123 9.82 -14.82 5.29
C HIS A 123 8.30 -14.59 5.28
N GLN A 124 7.92 -13.36 5.00
CA GLN A 124 6.55 -12.88 4.88
C GLN A 124 6.39 -11.97 3.66
N THR A 125 5.16 -11.82 3.21
CA THR A 125 4.78 -10.74 2.30
C THR A 125 4.93 -9.39 2.99
N ARG A 126 5.12 -8.31 2.21
CA ARG A 126 5.05 -6.93 2.74
C ARG A 126 3.63 -6.40 2.83
N GLU A 127 2.64 -7.18 2.42
CA GLU A 127 1.25 -6.76 2.33
C GLU A 127 0.38 -7.24 3.50
N ASN A 128 0.85 -8.22 4.27
CA ASN A 128 0.13 -8.81 5.41
C ASN A 128 0.93 -8.66 6.72
N THR A 129 1.37 -7.43 7.02
CA THR A 129 2.28 -7.13 8.14
C THR A 129 1.65 -7.25 9.54
N SER A 130 0.33 -7.42 9.61
CA SER A 130 -0.39 -7.73 10.84
C SER A 130 -0.51 -9.23 11.09
N SER A 131 -0.01 -10.07 10.16
CA SER A 131 -0.14 -11.52 10.25
C SER A 131 0.38 -12.03 11.60
N PRO A 132 -0.42 -12.85 12.31
CA PRO A 132 0.05 -13.50 13.52
C PRO A 132 1.00 -14.66 13.22
N TRP A 133 1.24 -15.02 11.96
CA TRP A 133 1.96 -16.25 11.65
C TRP A 133 2.85 -16.09 10.42
N TYR A 134 4.14 -16.22 10.64
CA TYR A 134 5.13 -16.14 9.58
C TYR A 134 6.40 -16.89 9.99
N PHE A 135 7.36 -16.91 9.07
CA PHE A 135 8.61 -17.62 9.25
C PHE A 135 9.79 -16.67 9.21
N GLY A 136 10.90 -17.06 9.82
CA GLY A 136 12.05 -16.19 9.93
C GLY A 136 13.31 -16.89 10.38
N SER A 137 14.45 -16.33 10.02
CA SER A 137 15.77 -16.66 10.56
C SER A 137 16.46 -15.37 10.98
N TYR A 138 17.38 -15.43 11.95
CA TYR A 138 18.08 -14.22 12.42
C TYR A 138 19.28 -13.83 11.56
N GLY A 139 19.76 -14.75 10.72
CA GLY A 139 20.72 -14.48 9.66
C GLY A 139 20.13 -13.58 8.57
N TYR A 140 20.99 -12.76 7.98
CA TYR A 140 20.59 -11.86 6.91
C TYR A 140 20.24 -12.64 5.63
N ASN A 141 19.11 -12.28 5.04
CA ASN A 141 18.59 -12.80 3.79
C ASN A 141 18.50 -11.70 2.72
N HIS A 142 18.76 -12.12 1.49
CA HIS A 142 18.60 -11.34 0.28
C HIS A 142 17.32 -11.78 -0.44
N TYR A 143 16.40 -10.85 -0.65
CA TYR A 143 15.08 -11.10 -1.23
C TYR A 143 14.91 -10.38 -2.57
N GLU A 144 14.40 -11.11 -3.57
CA GLU A 144 13.85 -10.55 -4.79
C GLU A 144 12.33 -10.66 -4.75
N ARG A 145 11.65 -9.54 -4.94
CA ARG A 145 10.18 -9.47 -4.87
C ARG A 145 9.64 -8.88 -6.16
N THR A 146 8.73 -9.60 -6.80
CA THR A 146 8.03 -9.14 -7.99
C THR A 146 6.52 -9.16 -7.74
N THR A 147 5.84 -8.05 -8.07
CA THR A 147 4.39 -7.92 -7.94
C THR A 147 3.80 -7.33 -9.22
N TYR A 148 2.70 -7.91 -9.68
CA TYR A 148 1.87 -7.40 -10.77
C TYR A 148 0.50 -7.06 -10.20
N ARG A 149 -0.01 -5.88 -10.53
CA ARG A 149 -1.36 -5.43 -10.14
C ARG A 149 -2.12 -4.92 -11.36
N ILE A 150 -3.37 -5.33 -11.46
CA ILE A 150 -4.32 -4.83 -12.45
C ILE A 150 -5.51 -4.28 -11.68
N GLN A 151 -5.89 -3.05 -11.99
CA GLN A 151 -7.05 -2.39 -11.41
C GLN A 151 -7.95 -1.92 -12.55
N THR A 152 -9.25 -2.13 -12.42
CA THR A 152 -10.24 -1.62 -13.37
C THR A 152 -11.40 -1.01 -12.63
N ARG A 153 -11.96 0.06 -13.18
CA ARG A 153 -13.17 0.74 -12.67
C ARG A 153 -14.09 1.05 -13.84
N GLY A 154 -15.39 0.92 -13.60
CA GLY A 154 -16.43 1.24 -14.57
C GLY A 154 -17.56 2.01 -13.90
N GLN A 155 -18.16 2.93 -14.64
CA GLN A 155 -19.33 3.68 -14.23
C GLN A 155 -20.23 3.91 -15.44
N ARG A 156 -21.54 3.75 -15.26
CA ARG A 156 -22.55 4.06 -16.27
C ARG A 156 -23.71 4.82 -15.66
N TYR A 157 -24.11 5.92 -16.30
CA TYR A 157 -25.29 6.70 -15.91
C TYR A 157 -26.54 6.32 -16.70
N PHE A 158 -27.71 6.55 -16.10
CA PHE A 158 -29.03 6.31 -16.67
C PHE A 158 -30.02 7.42 -16.25
N ALA A 159 -31.14 7.52 -16.97
CA ALA A 159 -32.24 8.45 -16.70
C ALA A 159 -31.75 9.90 -16.45
N ASP A 160 -31.17 10.51 -17.47
CA ASP A 160 -30.59 11.87 -17.41
C ASP A 160 -29.62 12.06 -16.23
N ARG A 161 -28.80 11.02 -15.99
CA ARG A 161 -27.80 10.95 -14.92
C ARG A 161 -28.37 11.00 -13.51
N LYS A 162 -29.66 10.67 -13.33
CA LYS A 162 -30.29 10.51 -12.01
C LYS A 162 -29.78 9.27 -11.27
N TYR A 163 -29.45 8.20 -12.01
CA TYR A 163 -28.93 6.95 -11.45
C TYR A 163 -27.60 6.58 -12.10
N ALA A 164 -26.73 5.89 -11.36
CA ALA A 164 -25.54 5.27 -11.92
C ALA A 164 -25.31 3.88 -11.33
N VAL A 165 -24.72 3.00 -12.13
CA VAL A 165 -24.12 1.74 -11.69
C VAL A 165 -22.62 1.86 -11.85
N PHE A 166 -21.86 1.42 -10.86
CA PHE A 166 -20.41 1.50 -10.87
C PHE A 166 -19.79 0.27 -10.17
N GLY A 167 -18.51 0.05 -10.39
CA GLY A 167 -17.79 -1.07 -9.78
C GLY A 167 -16.41 -1.24 -10.37
N GLY A 168 -15.75 -2.33 -10.02
CA GLY A 168 -14.40 -2.59 -10.50
C GLY A 168 -13.81 -3.91 -10.02
N PHE A 169 -12.59 -4.18 -10.50
CA PHE A 169 -11.80 -5.32 -10.08
C PHE A 169 -10.38 -4.89 -9.71
N ASP A 170 -9.83 -5.49 -8.67
CA ASP A 170 -8.43 -5.41 -8.30
C ASP A 170 -7.85 -6.83 -8.29
N TYR A 171 -6.90 -7.09 -9.17
CA TYR A 171 -6.21 -8.36 -9.31
C TYR A 171 -4.73 -8.19 -9.01
N GLN A 172 -4.16 -9.13 -8.27
CA GLN A 172 -2.75 -9.13 -7.94
C GLN A 172 -2.17 -10.54 -8.03
N VAL A 173 -0.97 -10.62 -8.59
CA VAL A 173 -0.10 -11.78 -8.45
C VAL A 173 1.30 -11.34 -8.05
N ALA A 174 1.93 -12.09 -7.17
CA ALA A 174 3.27 -11.80 -6.71
C ALA A 174 4.10 -13.07 -6.55
N ASN A 175 5.40 -12.94 -6.78
CA ASN A 175 6.40 -13.97 -6.53
C ASN A 175 7.59 -13.34 -5.81
N HIS A 176 7.94 -13.88 -4.66
CA HIS A 176 9.02 -13.39 -3.82
C HIS A 176 9.92 -14.56 -3.46
N PHE A 177 11.22 -14.42 -3.63
CA PHE A 177 12.15 -15.49 -3.29
C PHE A 177 13.41 -14.93 -2.63
N SER A 178 14.01 -15.68 -1.70
CA SER A 178 15.35 -15.39 -1.22
C SER A 178 16.41 -16.23 -1.92
N ASN A 179 17.57 -15.61 -2.14
CA ASN A 179 18.67 -16.20 -2.92
C ASN A 179 19.68 -16.98 -2.07
N ASN A 180 19.67 -16.76 -0.75
CA ASN A 180 20.50 -17.46 0.22
C ASN A 180 19.65 -18.31 1.18
N ASP A 181 20.31 -19.27 1.84
CA ASP A 181 19.66 -20.15 2.81
C ASP A 181 19.39 -19.37 4.12
N PRO A 182 18.21 -19.56 4.76
CA PRO A 182 17.06 -20.32 4.28
C PRO A 182 16.35 -19.64 3.09
N ARG A 183 16.05 -20.45 2.07
CA ARG A 183 15.41 -20.00 0.83
C ARG A 183 13.91 -20.01 0.99
N GLY A 184 13.34 -18.83 1.28
CA GLY A 184 11.90 -18.63 1.30
C GLY A 184 11.38 -18.28 -0.08
N SER A 185 10.33 -18.95 -0.54
CA SER A 185 9.56 -18.65 -1.74
C SER A 185 8.12 -18.35 -1.32
N ILE A 186 7.60 -17.18 -1.70
CA ILE A 186 6.26 -16.70 -1.36
C ILE A 186 5.53 -16.36 -2.66
N ARG A 187 4.39 -17.02 -2.88
CA ARG A 187 3.53 -16.77 -4.04
C ARG A 187 2.21 -16.21 -3.57
N VAL A 188 1.76 -15.13 -4.20
CA VAL A 188 0.51 -14.44 -3.83
C VAL A 188 -0.40 -14.40 -5.04
N ALA A 189 -1.69 -14.68 -4.84
CA ALA A 189 -2.74 -14.43 -5.82
C ALA A 189 -3.96 -13.85 -5.11
N GLN A 190 -4.47 -12.72 -5.57
CA GLN A 190 -5.65 -12.07 -4.97
C GLN A 190 -6.57 -11.50 -6.03
N LEU A 191 -7.88 -11.58 -5.81
CA LEU A 191 -8.91 -10.96 -6.63
C LEU A 191 -9.98 -10.33 -5.73
N ASN A 192 -10.26 -9.05 -5.95
CA ASN A 192 -11.35 -8.32 -5.30
C ASN A 192 -12.25 -7.71 -6.37
N GLY A 193 -13.57 -7.90 -6.24
CA GLY A 193 -14.58 -7.25 -7.06
C GLY A 193 -15.46 -6.33 -6.24
N THR A 194 -15.91 -5.24 -6.85
CA THR A 194 -16.92 -4.34 -6.28
C THR A 194 -18.03 -4.06 -7.27
N LEU A 195 -19.24 -3.86 -6.76
CA LEU A 195 -20.40 -3.43 -7.53
C LEU A 195 -21.29 -2.56 -6.64
N GLY A 196 -21.73 -1.44 -7.20
CA GLY A 196 -22.51 -0.45 -6.48
C GLY A 196 -23.45 0.34 -7.39
N GLY A 197 -24.33 1.09 -6.74
CA GLY A 197 -25.28 1.98 -7.37
C GLY A 197 -25.36 3.32 -6.65
N SER A 198 -25.64 4.37 -7.39
CA SER A 198 -25.86 5.72 -6.83
C SER A 198 -27.12 6.36 -7.40
N MET A 199 -27.68 7.28 -6.63
CA MET A 199 -28.78 8.14 -7.05
C MET A 199 -28.54 9.60 -6.67
N ARG A 200 -29.02 10.49 -7.53
CA ARG A 200 -29.16 11.92 -7.24
C ARG A 200 -30.47 12.16 -6.52
N ILE A 201 -30.40 12.55 -5.24
CA ILE A 201 -31.60 12.82 -4.42
C ILE A 201 -32.17 14.21 -4.78
N VAL A 202 -31.30 15.21 -4.80
CA VAL A 202 -31.60 16.58 -5.22
C VAL A 202 -30.50 17.07 -6.16
N LYS A 203 -30.70 18.20 -6.86
CA LYS A 203 -29.81 18.66 -7.95
C LYS A 203 -28.31 18.65 -7.61
N ASN A 204 -27.96 18.80 -6.34
CA ASN A 204 -26.59 18.91 -5.86
C ASN A 204 -26.19 17.84 -4.83
N VAL A 205 -27.01 16.81 -4.58
CA VAL A 205 -26.70 15.74 -3.64
C VAL A 205 -26.82 14.39 -4.31
N ASP A 206 -25.73 13.63 -4.30
CA ASP A 206 -25.69 12.25 -4.77
C ASP A 206 -25.29 11.33 -3.61
N ILE A 207 -25.96 10.18 -3.49
CA ILE A 207 -25.63 9.11 -2.54
C ILE A 207 -25.43 7.79 -3.27
N GLY A 208 -24.67 6.87 -2.67
CA GLY A 208 -24.45 5.55 -3.24
C GLY A 208 -24.08 4.48 -2.23
N LEU A 209 -24.23 3.24 -2.66
CA LEU A 209 -23.87 2.04 -1.91
C LEU A 209 -23.07 1.10 -2.83
N GLU A 210 -22.07 0.43 -2.27
CA GLU A 210 -21.25 -0.56 -2.97
C GLU A 210 -21.03 -1.78 -2.08
N GLY A 211 -21.13 -2.97 -2.67
CA GLY A 211 -20.73 -4.23 -2.06
C GLY A 211 -19.36 -4.67 -2.60
N LYS A 212 -18.59 -5.36 -1.74
CA LYS A 212 -17.28 -5.92 -2.06
C LYS A 212 -17.23 -7.40 -1.71
N TYR A 213 -16.69 -8.19 -2.63
CA TYR A 213 -16.33 -9.58 -2.41
C TYR A 213 -14.95 -9.87 -2.98
N GLY A 214 -14.13 -10.64 -2.27
CA GLY A 214 -12.82 -11.01 -2.75
C GLY A 214 -12.28 -12.28 -2.10
N TYR A 215 -11.29 -12.86 -2.75
CA TYR A 215 -10.53 -13.99 -2.24
C TYR A 215 -9.05 -13.81 -2.54
N GLY A 216 -8.21 -14.53 -1.82
CA GLY A 216 -6.78 -14.57 -2.07
C GLY A 216 -6.12 -15.76 -1.43
N GLN A 217 -4.89 -16.02 -1.85
CA GLN A 217 -4.06 -17.09 -1.33
C GLN A 217 -2.61 -16.61 -1.28
N GLU A 218 -1.92 -16.96 -0.20
CA GLU A 218 -0.47 -16.82 -0.08
C GLU A 218 0.14 -18.19 0.24
N ASP A 219 1.02 -18.66 -0.64
CA ASP A 219 1.81 -19.88 -0.43
C ASP A 219 3.20 -19.50 0.05
N PHE A 220 3.69 -20.23 1.04
CA PHE A 220 5.02 -20.09 1.60
C PHE A 220 5.73 -21.44 1.51
N GLU A 221 6.91 -21.43 0.91
CA GLU A 221 7.82 -22.57 0.83
C GLU A 221 9.17 -22.16 1.40
N ILE A 222 9.75 -22.98 2.26
CA ILE A 222 11.07 -22.74 2.83
C ILE A 222 11.93 -23.97 2.59
N ALA A 223 13.06 -23.77 1.92
CA ALA A 223 13.99 -24.83 1.58
C ALA A 223 15.43 -24.42 1.91
N TYR A 224 16.31 -25.41 1.93
CA TYR A 224 17.75 -25.23 2.12
C TYR A 224 18.49 -25.89 0.97
N LYS A 225 19.54 -25.24 0.46
CA LYS A 225 20.50 -25.89 -0.43
C LYS A 225 21.50 -26.73 0.38
N ASN A 226 21.93 -26.23 1.53
CA ASN A 226 22.81 -26.96 2.45
C ASN A 226 22.01 -27.63 3.58
N GLY A 227 21.92 -28.97 3.55
CA GLY A 227 21.21 -29.74 4.57
C GLY A 227 21.75 -29.52 5.98
N ASN A 228 23.06 -29.29 6.13
CA ASN A 228 23.69 -29.06 7.45
C ASN A 228 23.26 -27.73 8.08
N SER A 229 22.84 -26.75 7.27
CA SER A 229 22.32 -25.47 7.76
C SER A 229 20.92 -25.59 8.38
N ALA A 230 20.17 -26.64 8.03
CA ALA A 230 18.84 -26.94 8.57
C ALA A 230 18.88 -27.81 9.83
N THR A 231 19.92 -28.65 9.98
CA THR A 231 19.99 -29.71 11.01
C THR A 231 21.12 -29.55 12.03
N SER A 232 21.78 -28.38 12.07
CA SER A 232 22.83 -28.09 13.05
C SER A 232 22.30 -28.19 14.49
N ALA A 233 22.99 -28.98 15.33
CA ALA A 233 22.71 -29.09 16.76
C ALA A 233 23.10 -27.82 17.56
N VAL A 234 23.89 -26.93 16.95
CA VAL A 234 24.23 -25.60 17.47
C VAL A 234 23.33 -24.58 16.80
N GLU A 235 22.79 -23.62 17.57
CA GLU A 235 21.99 -22.51 17.06
C GLU A 235 22.68 -21.84 15.86
N SER A 236 22.15 -22.09 14.67
CA SER A 236 22.65 -21.52 13.42
C SER A 236 21.85 -20.26 13.09
N PRO A 237 22.47 -19.18 12.60
CA PRO A 237 21.76 -18.00 12.11
C PRO A 237 20.80 -18.30 10.97
N TYR A 238 20.97 -19.45 10.32
CA TYR A 238 20.14 -19.87 9.21
C TYR A 238 19.03 -20.83 9.62
N MET A 239 18.92 -21.19 10.90
CA MET A 239 17.79 -21.97 11.41
C MET A 239 16.50 -21.17 11.23
N ASN A 240 15.46 -21.83 10.70
CA ASN A 240 14.17 -21.21 10.47
C ASN A 240 13.23 -21.44 11.65
N TYR A 241 12.52 -20.39 12.02
CA TYR A 241 11.61 -20.35 13.15
C TYR A 241 10.20 -20.05 12.67
N ILE A 242 9.25 -20.65 13.37
CA ILE A 242 7.83 -20.27 13.26
C ILE A 242 7.59 -19.18 14.29
N ILE A 243 7.15 -18.01 13.82
CA ILE A 243 6.79 -16.88 14.66
C ILE A 243 5.27 -16.82 14.74
N ARG A 244 4.76 -16.71 15.96
CA ARG A 244 3.33 -16.63 16.31
C ARG A 244 3.10 -15.35 17.09
N GLY A 245 2.60 -14.30 16.45
CA GLY A 245 2.49 -12.98 17.05
C GLY A 245 3.87 -12.44 17.43
N TYR A 246 4.10 -12.29 18.74
CA TYR A 246 5.43 -12.03 19.32
C TYR A 246 6.06 -13.26 19.99
N GLY A 247 5.31 -14.35 20.10
CA GLY A 247 5.85 -15.64 20.48
C GLY A 247 6.62 -16.32 19.35
N TRP A 248 7.50 -17.23 19.72
CA TRP A 248 8.18 -18.10 18.78
C TRP A 248 8.02 -19.55 19.25
N LYS A 249 8.00 -20.49 18.31
CA LYS A 249 8.08 -21.92 18.61
C LYS A 249 9.27 -22.44 17.82
N VAL A 250 10.30 -22.92 18.53
CA VAL A 250 11.27 -23.85 17.92
C VAL A 250 10.48 -25.13 17.73
N SER A 251 9.97 -25.32 16.53
CA SER A 251 9.17 -26.48 16.24
C SER A 251 10.14 -27.64 15.97
N ASP A 252 9.98 -28.78 16.65
CA ASP A 252 10.71 -30.08 16.48
C ASP A 252 10.73 -30.65 15.04
N TRP A 253 10.20 -29.90 14.07
CA TRP A 253 10.01 -30.23 12.67
C TRP A 253 11.25 -29.88 11.82
N LEU A 254 12.38 -29.64 12.49
CA LEU A 254 13.71 -29.29 11.95
C LEU A 254 14.31 -30.34 11.00
N LEU A 255 13.60 -31.45 10.75
CA LEU A 255 14.04 -32.52 9.86
C LEU A 255 13.42 -32.46 8.45
N GLU A 256 12.37 -31.68 8.23
CA GLU A 256 11.78 -31.55 6.89
C GLU A 256 12.47 -30.42 6.11
N GLN A 257 13.30 -30.80 5.13
CA GLN A 257 14.04 -29.90 4.25
C GLN A 257 13.15 -28.96 3.39
N LYS A 258 11.82 -29.07 3.49
CA LYS A 258 10.82 -28.28 2.75
C LYS A 258 9.54 -28.07 3.56
N MET A 259 9.41 -26.91 4.20
CA MET A 259 8.16 -26.51 4.85
C MET A 259 7.22 -25.85 3.85
N PHE A 260 5.97 -26.32 3.78
CA PHE A 260 4.92 -25.76 2.93
C PHE A 260 3.74 -25.31 3.77
N TYR A 261 3.34 -24.06 3.57
CA TYR A 261 2.31 -23.41 4.34
C TYR A 261 1.49 -22.48 3.45
N GLN A 262 0.19 -22.37 3.71
CA GLN A 262 -0.78 -21.65 2.88
C GLN A 262 -1.70 -20.79 3.75
N ASN A 263 -1.91 -19.55 3.35
CA ASN A 263 -2.90 -18.65 3.93
C ASN A 263 -4.04 -18.39 2.93
N ASP A 264 -5.24 -18.90 3.23
CA ASP A 264 -6.44 -18.66 2.44
C ASP A 264 -7.21 -17.44 2.97
N MET A 265 -7.48 -16.48 2.09
CA MET A 265 -8.11 -15.21 2.44
C MET A 265 -9.50 -15.10 1.79
N LYS A 266 -10.50 -14.66 2.57
CA LYS A 266 -11.83 -14.25 2.07
C LYS A 266 -12.17 -12.87 2.58
N ARG A 267 -12.78 -12.04 1.72
CA ARG A 267 -13.09 -10.64 2.00
C ARG A 267 -14.53 -10.30 1.66
N PHE A 268 -15.18 -9.61 2.58
CA PHE A 268 -16.55 -9.13 2.46
C PHE A 268 -16.61 -7.69 2.94
N GLY A 269 -17.25 -6.80 2.21
CA GLY A 269 -17.34 -5.42 2.63
C GLY A 269 -18.48 -4.65 1.99
N GLY A 270 -18.72 -3.47 2.54
CA GLY A 270 -19.69 -2.51 2.03
C GLY A 270 -19.18 -1.09 2.18
N LYS A 271 -19.55 -0.21 1.27
CA LYS A 271 -19.19 1.21 1.31
C LYS A 271 -20.40 2.09 1.01
N PHE A 272 -20.60 3.11 1.83
CA PHE A 272 -21.59 4.17 1.62
C PHE A 272 -20.90 5.43 1.12
N TYR A 273 -21.54 6.13 0.18
CA TYR A 273 -21.02 7.33 -0.46
C TYR A 273 -22.02 8.49 -0.34
N SER A 274 -21.51 9.70 -0.20
CA SER A 274 -22.29 10.94 -0.25
C SER A 274 -21.47 12.06 -0.87
N SER A 275 -22.10 12.89 -1.71
CA SER A 275 -21.48 14.13 -2.20
C SER A 275 -22.47 15.27 -2.25
N LEU A 276 -21.98 16.47 -1.97
CA LEU A 276 -22.72 17.73 -1.98
C LEU A 276 -21.93 18.75 -2.79
N ASN A 277 -22.55 19.32 -3.82
CA ASN A 277 -22.00 20.45 -4.56
C ASN A 277 -22.65 21.75 -4.06
N SER A 278 -21.87 22.71 -3.57
CA SER A 278 -22.37 23.97 -3.01
C SER A 278 -21.54 25.17 -3.48
N SER A 279 -22.05 26.38 -3.26
CA SER A 279 -21.32 27.63 -3.51
C SER A 279 -20.06 27.76 -2.64
N ILE A 280 -20.05 27.12 -1.47
CA ILE A 280 -18.91 27.05 -0.56
C ILE A 280 -17.95 25.89 -0.86
N GLY A 281 -18.18 25.14 -1.94
CA GLY A 281 -17.32 24.07 -2.41
C GLY A 281 -18.02 22.74 -2.64
N ASP A 282 -17.25 21.81 -3.20
CA ASP A 282 -17.63 20.42 -3.41
C ASP A 282 -17.21 19.57 -2.19
N PHE A 283 -18.12 18.76 -1.68
CA PHE A 283 -17.89 17.80 -0.60
C PHE A 283 -18.06 16.38 -1.13
N TYR A 284 -17.13 15.51 -0.78
CA TYR A 284 -17.16 14.08 -1.08
C TYR A 284 -16.86 13.31 0.20
N GLY A 285 -17.68 12.32 0.51
CA GLY A 285 -17.52 11.53 1.72
C GLY A 285 -17.90 10.07 1.52
N ASN A 286 -17.15 9.17 2.13
CA ASN A 286 -17.51 7.76 2.17
C ASN A 286 -17.11 7.09 3.50
N VAL A 287 -17.85 6.02 3.83
CA VAL A 287 -17.58 5.14 4.97
C VAL A 287 -17.58 3.71 4.46
N ALA A 288 -16.54 2.94 4.76
CA ALA A 288 -16.40 1.56 4.30
C ALA A 288 -16.11 0.61 5.45
N TYR A 289 -16.76 -0.55 5.42
CA TYR A 289 -16.48 -1.68 6.29
C TYR A 289 -15.93 -2.85 5.47
N LEU A 290 -14.87 -3.48 5.96
CA LEU A 290 -14.27 -4.67 5.37
C LEU A 290 -14.00 -5.71 6.46
N ARG A 291 -14.53 -6.91 6.29
CA ARG A 291 -14.16 -8.11 7.03
C ARG A 291 -13.28 -8.99 6.16
N GLU A 292 -12.15 -9.40 6.70
CA GLU A 292 -11.24 -10.35 6.08
C GLU A 292 -11.02 -11.53 7.03
N GLU A 293 -11.19 -12.73 6.48
CA GLU A 293 -10.94 -13.99 7.17
C GLU A 293 -9.73 -14.65 6.52
N GLN A 294 -8.73 -14.97 7.33
CA GLN A 294 -7.51 -15.63 6.90
C GLN A 294 -7.41 -16.99 7.58
N LYS A 295 -7.16 -18.05 6.82
CA LYS A 295 -7.00 -19.41 7.35
C LYS A 295 -5.61 -19.92 7.09
N TYR A 296 -4.92 -20.23 8.19
CA TYR A 296 -3.55 -20.65 8.18
C TYR A 296 -3.44 -22.17 8.16
N ARG A 297 -2.81 -22.75 7.13
CA ARG A 297 -2.77 -24.20 6.87
C ARG A 297 -1.38 -24.73 6.53
N GLN A 298 -1.03 -25.88 7.07
CA GLN A 298 0.14 -26.66 6.66
C GLN A 298 -0.29 -27.76 5.66
N THR A 299 0.51 -27.95 4.62
CA THR A 299 0.31 -29.04 3.64
C THR A 299 1.59 -29.88 3.58
N LEU A 300 1.58 -31.07 4.20
CA LEU A 300 2.72 -31.97 4.14
C LEU A 300 2.73 -32.68 2.78
N ARG A 301 3.89 -32.69 2.10
CA ARG A 301 4.01 -33.07 0.67
C ARG A 301 3.59 -34.50 0.34
N ASN A 302 3.36 -35.35 1.34
CA ASN A 302 3.05 -36.77 1.21
C ASN A 302 1.73 -37.20 1.87
N GLU A 303 0.97 -36.26 2.46
CA GLU A 303 -0.34 -36.57 3.05
C GLU A 303 -1.41 -35.70 2.42
N SER A 304 -2.56 -36.29 2.09
CA SER A 304 -3.80 -35.56 1.79
C SER A 304 -4.36 -34.80 3.00
N ARG A 305 -3.61 -34.77 4.12
CA ARG A 305 -3.95 -34.13 5.37
C ARG A 305 -3.55 -32.66 5.33
N ILE A 306 -4.57 -31.81 5.36
CA ILE A 306 -4.42 -30.36 5.56
C ILE A 306 -4.59 -30.09 7.05
N ASN A 307 -3.53 -29.62 7.71
CA ASN A 307 -3.57 -29.24 9.12
C ASN A 307 -3.85 -27.73 9.22
N GLU A 308 -5.01 -27.35 9.76
CA GLU A 308 -5.28 -25.94 10.09
C GLU A 308 -4.50 -25.55 11.36
N LEU A 309 -3.74 -24.46 11.26
CA LEU A 309 -2.87 -23.97 12.33
C LEU A 309 -3.54 -22.83 13.11
N SER A 310 -4.16 -21.89 12.39
CA SER A 310 -4.79 -20.71 12.97
C SER A 310 -5.85 -20.12 12.05
N GLN A 311 -6.84 -19.44 12.62
CA GLN A 311 -7.73 -18.53 11.90
C GLN A 311 -7.48 -17.11 12.38
N TYR A 312 -7.33 -16.16 11.47
CA TYR A 312 -7.13 -14.75 11.79
C TYR A 312 -8.19 -13.89 11.13
N ASN A 313 -8.95 -13.18 11.96
CA ASN A 313 -10.06 -12.34 11.51
C ASN A 313 -9.70 -10.87 11.66
N LEU A 314 -9.82 -10.13 10.57
CA LEU A 314 -9.58 -8.69 10.48
C LEU A 314 -10.90 -7.97 10.17
N ASN A 315 -11.21 -6.93 10.94
CA ASN A 315 -12.27 -5.99 10.63
C ASN A 315 -11.66 -4.61 10.46
N ARG A 316 -12.00 -3.92 9.37
CA ARG A 316 -11.50 -2.59 9.06
C ARG A 316 -12.66 -1.63 8.77
N LEU A 317 -12.57 -0.45 9.35
CA LEU A 317 -13.50 0.66 9.14
C LEU A 317 -12.73 1.86 8.59
N ASP A 318 -13.09 2.31 7.40
CA ASP A 318 -12.45 3.42 6.70
C ASP A 318 -13.43 4.60 6.58
N TYR A 319 -12.96 5.82 6.84
CA TYR A 319 -13.66 7.07 6.59
C TYR A 319 -12.79 7.95 5.70
N ASN A 320 -13.34 8.46 4.60
CA ASN A 320 -12.66 9.48 3.81
C ASN A 320 -13.62 10.64 3.52
N LEU A 321 -13.18 11.86 3.84
CA LEU A 321 -13.88 13.10 3.55
C LEU A 321 -12.95 14.02 2.76
N VAL A 322 -13.46 14.66 1.72
CA VAL A 322 -12.74 15.63 0.91
C VAL A 322 -13.65 16.83 0.66
N TRP A 323 -13.13 18.02 0.96
CA TRP A 323 -13.72 19.30 0.57
C TRP A 323 -12.80 20.01 -0.40
N GLN A 324 -13.36 20.62 -1.44
CA GLN A 324 -12.63 21.42 -2.42
C GLN A 324 -13.41 22.69 -2.77
N LEU A 325 -12.70 23.81 -2.84
CA LEU A 325 -13.24 25.07 -3.35
C LEU A 325 -12.27 25.68 -4.36
N SER A 326 -12.76 26.02 -5.56
CA SER A 326 -11.98 26.73 -6.57
C SER A 326 -12.59 28.10 -6.83
N THR A 327 -11.81 29.16 -6.61
CA THR A 327 -12.23 30.56 -6.78
C THR A 327 -11.22 31.31 -7.65
N GLY A 328 -11.55 31.44 -8.93
CA GLY A 328 -10.65 32.02 -9.94
C GLY A 328 -9.33 31.25 -10.02
N ASN A 329 -8.25 31.90 -9.58
CA ASN A 329 -6.89 31.36 -9.66
C ASN A 329 -6.46 30.61 -8.39
N GLN A 330 -7.37 30.46 -7.43
CA GLN A 330 -7.10 29.86 -6.13
C GLN A 330 -7.88 28.55 -5.99
N THR A 331 -7.25 27.56 -5.37
CA THR A 331 -7.90 26.30 -5.01
C THR A 331 -7.56 25.95 -3.57
N TYR A 332 -8.58 25.63 -2.79
CA TYR A 332 -8.49 25.17 -1.41
C TYR A 332 -8.96 23.72 -1.35
N MET A 333 -8.30 22.89 -0.54
CA MET A 333 -8.74 21.53 -0.27
C MET A 333 -8.43 21.14 1.16
N ALA A 334 -9.37 20.44 1.78
CA ALA A 334 -9.18 19.74 3.03
C ALA A 334 -9.57 18.28 2.83
N SER A 335 -8.80 17.34 3.36
CA SER A 335 -9.21 15.94 3.44
C SER A 335 -8.96 15.35 4.82
N LEU A 336 -9.89 14.50 5.26
CA LEU A 336 -9.76 13.67 6.43
C LEU A 336 -9.81 12.22 5.99
N ASP A 337 -8.78 11.47 6.32
CA ASP A 337 -8.67 10.04 6.09
C ASP A 337 -8.51 9.34 7.43
N TRP A 338 -9.34 8.35 7.74
CA TRP A 338 -9.25 7.56 8.96
C TRP A 338 -9.45 6.08 8.65
N SER A 339 -8.60 5.22 9.20
CA SER A 339 -8.72 3.77 9.10
C SER A 339 -8.52 3.15 10.48
N SER A 340 -9.46 2.30 10.88
CA SER A 340 -9.41 1.54 12.13
C SER A 340 -9.46 0.05 11.81
N THR A 341 -8.38 -0.66 12.09
CA THR A 341 -8.26 -2.10 11.88
C THR A 341 -8.20 -2.81 13.22
N ARG A 342 -8.96 -3.90 13.36
CA ARG A 342 -8.98 -4.78 14.54
C ARG A 342 -8.81 -6.22 14.07
N GLY A 343 -7.77 -6.88 14.58
CA GLY A 343 -7.42 -8.26 14.25
C GLY A 343 -7.36 -9.13 15.49
N LYS A 344 -7.84 -10.37 15.38
CA LYS A 344 -7.67 -11.39 16.42
C LYS A 344 -7.51 -12.76 15.79
N ASP A 345 -6.63 -13.58 16.37
CA ASP A 345 -6.44 -14.96 15.94
C ASP A 345 -7.22 -15.96 16.82
N GLN A 346 -7.28 -17.19 16.34
CA GLN A 346 -7.71 -18.38 17.07
C GLN A 346 -6.73 -19.50 16.69
N VAL A 347 -6.04 -20.06 17.68
CA VAL A 347 -5.00 -21.08 17.45
C VAL A 347 -5.61 -22.47 17.57
N THR A 348 -5.55 -23.26 16.50
CA THR A 348 -6.24 -24.56 16.42
C THR A 348 -5.67 -25.58 17.40
N GLU A 349 -4.33 -25.65 17.56
CA GLU A 349 -3.68 -26.58 18.50
C GLU A 349 -4.01 -26.29 19.98
N SER A 350 -4.48 -25.08 20.28
CA SER A 350 -4.86 -24.65 21.63
C SER A 350 -6.38 -24.62 21.83
N GLY A 351 -7.12 -25.48 21.13
CA GLY A 351 -8.58 -25.56 21.25
C GLY A 351 -9.30 -24.31 20.77
N ASN A 352 -8.76 -23.62 19.76
CA ASN A 352 -9.24 -22.32 19.26
C ASN A 352 -9.18 -21.18 20.27
N ALA A 353 -8.26 -21.24 21.24
CA ALA A 353 -7.95 -20.13 22.11
C ALA A 353 -7.42 -18.91 21.32
N GLN A 354 -7.77 -17.71 21.77
CA GLN A 354 -7.23 -16.47 21.23
C GLN A 354 -5.82 -16.25 21.79
N ASN A 355 -4.84 -16.03 20.92
CA ASN A 355 -3.45 -15.77 21.29
C ASN A 355 -3.04 -14.33 20.95
N TYR A 356 -3.24 -13.90 19.72
CA TYR A 356 -2.76 -12.64 19.19
C TYR A 356 -3.90 -11.64 18.94
N VAL A 357 -3.68 -10.40 19.37
CA VAL A 357 -4.56 -9.26 19.13
C VAL A 357 -3.78 -8.14 18.45
N TYR A 358 -4.37 -7.60 17.38
CA TYR A 358 -3.84 -6.47 16.62
C TYR A 358 -4.87 -5.35 16.57
N GLN A 359 -4.43 -4.12 16.84
CA GLN A 359 -5.23 -2.93 16.59
C GLN A 359 -4.35 -1.88 15.92
N ASN A 360 -4.88 -1.21 14.91
CA ASN A 360 -4.20 -0.13 14.23
C ASN A 360 -5.23 0.95 13.87
N ASP A 361 -5.07 2.13 14.45
CA ASP A 361 -5.82 3.33 14.10
C ASP A 361 -4.86 4.31 13.44
N ASN A 362 -5.20 4.72 12.22
CA ASN A 362 -4.39 5.64 11.44
C ASN A 362 -5.30 6.71 10.85
N GLY A 363 -5.05 7.95 11.23
CA GLY A 363 -5.79 9.13 10.81
C GLY A 363 -4.89 10.18 10.18
N ALA A 364 -5.40 10.96 9.23
CA ALA A 364 -4.71 12.12 8.69
C ALA A 364 -5.68 13.22 8.28
N LEU A 365 -5.38 14.45 8.71
CA LEU A 365 -5.95 15.68 8.19
C LEU A 365 -4.94 16.32 7.24
N ASN A 366 -5.35 16.60 6.01
CA ASN A 366 -4.55 17.27 5.00
C ASN A 366 -5.21 18.60 4.64
N LEU A 367 -4.44 19.68 4.67
CA LEU A 367 -4.86 21.01 4.21
C LEU A 367 -3.99 21.42 3.04
N SER A 368 -4.57 22.05 2.03
CA SER A 368 -3.87 22.35 0.79
C SER A 368 -4.41 23.60 0.13
N TYR A 369 -3.49 24.41 -0.39
CA TYR A 369 -3.75 25.64 -1.10
C TYR A 369 -2.92 25.69 -2.37
N MET A 370 -3.56 26.00 -3.49
CA MET A 370 -2.89 26.28 -4.76
C MET A 370 -3.24 27.68 -5.25
N LEU A 371 -2.24 28.36 -5.78
CA LEU A 371 -2.36 29.64 -6.48
C LEU A 371 -1.74 29.54 -7.88
N ALA A 372 -2.55 29.73 -8.92
CA ALA A 372 -2.12 29.72 -10.32
C ALA A 372 -2.02 31.16 -10.87
N LYS A 373 -0.81 31.67 -11.10
CA LYS A 373 -0.54 33.02 -11.63
C LYS A 373 0.22 32.94 -12.96
N LYS A 374 -0.49 33.01 -14.10
CA LYS A 374 0.10 33.00 -15.47
C LYS A 374 1.20 31.95 -15.64
N LYS A 375 2.48 32.33 -15.46
CA LYS A 375 3.66 31.46 -15.58
C LYS A 375 4.02 30.68 -14.32
N TRP A 376 3.47 31.03 -13.16
CA TRP A 376 3.79 30.43 -11.89
C TRP A 376 2.60 29.67 -11.32
N ARG A 377 2.89 28.52 -10.71
CA ARG A 377 1.97 27.84 -9.81
C ARG A 377 2.66 27.61 -8.48
N HIS A 378 1.95 27.95 -7.42
CA HIS A 378 2.41 27.76 -6.05
C HIS A 378 1.46 26.79 -5.37
N TYR A 379 2.02 25.74 -4.77
CA TYR A 379 1.30 24.77 -3.97
C TYR A 379 1.87 24.75 -2.56
N TYR A 380 1.00 24.84 -1.58
CA TYR A 380 1.33 24.72 -0.17
C TYR A 380 0.42 23.67 0.46
N GLY A 381 1.00 22.80 1.26
CA GLY A 381 0.27 21.75 1.95
C GLY A 381 0.77 21.54 3.37
N GLY A 382 -0.15 21.14 4.23
CA GLY A 382 0.12 20.68 5.58
C GLY A 382 -0.60 19.36 5.84
N LYS A 383 0.03 18.45 6.58
CA LYS A 383 -0.57 17.20 7.04
C LYS A 383 -0.31 17.02 8.53
N ILE A 384 -1.34 16.62 9.25
CA ILE A 384 -1.27 16.13 10.62
C ILE A 384 -1.82 14.70 10.61
N GLY A 385 -1.00 13.75 11.02
CA GLY A 385 -1.34 12.33 11.08
C GLY A 385 -1.24 11.80 12.50
N LEU A 386 -2.14 10.89 12.85
CA LEU A 386 -2.14 10.14 14.09
C LEU A 386 -2.01 8.66 13.74
N LEU A 387 -1.11 7.95 14.41
CA LEU A 387 -0.98 6.51 14.32
C LEU A 387 -1.00 5.95 15.73
N ASN A 388 -1.88 5.01 16.00
CA ASN A 388 -1.89 4.21 17.22
C ASN A 388 -1.88 2.73 16.81
N GLU A 389 -0.93 1.95 17.31
CA GLU A 389 -0.82 0.52 17.04
C GLU A 389 -0.61 -0.26 18.33
N ILE A 390 -1.39 -1.34 18.47
CA ILE A 390 -1.38 -2.25 19.61
C ILE A 390 -1.16 -3.65 19.07
N ARG A 391 -0.15 -4.33 19.58
CA ARG A 391 0.14 -5.74 19.30
C ARG A 391 0.32 -6.47 20.61
N ARG A 392 -0.49 -7.51 20.85
CA ARG A 392 -0.46 -8.28 22.09
C ARG A 392 -0.47 -9.77 21.79
N ASP A 393 0.42 -10.50 22.45
CA ASP A 393 0.59 -11.95 22.35
C ASP A 393 0.36 -12.58 23.74
N GLY A 394 -0.69 -13.38 23.86
CA GLY A 394 -1.09 -14.04 25.10
C GLY A 394 -0.16 -15.19 25.49
N GLY A 395 0.41 -15.91 24.52
CA GLY A 395 1.27 -17.06 24.75
C GLY A 395 2.58 -16.71 25.46
N THR A 396 3.13 -15.53 25.19
CA THR A 396 4.35 -15.01 25.85
C THR A 396 4.09 -13.86 26.81
N GLY A 397 2.86 -13.34 26.89
CA GLY A 397 2.56 -12.13 27.65
C GLY A 397 3.25 -10.88 27.08
N THR A 398 3.56 -10.88 25.79
CA THR A 398 4.31 -9.81 25.12
C THR A 398 3.36 -8.77 24.57
N SER A 399 3.63 -7.49 24.82
CA SER A 399 2.88 -6.39 24.21
C SER A 399 3.77 -5.27 23.75
N LEU A 400 3.42 -4.65 22.62
CA LEU A 400 3.99 -3.40 22.14
C LEU A 400 2.85 -2.51 21.64
N ASP A 401 2.68 -1.40 22.36
CA ASP A 401 1.67 -0.40 22.11
C ASP A 401 2.41 0.93 21.86
N TYR A 402 2.14 1.60 20.74
CA TYR A 402 2.78 2.89 20.44
C TYR A 402 1.85 3.86 19.71
N GLU A 403 2.12 5.14 19.91
CA GLU A 403 1.33 6.23 19.36
C GLU A 403 2.24 7.35 18.82
N HIS A 404 2.02 7.75 17.57
CA HIS A 404 2.80 8.76 16.87
C HIS A 404 1.92 9.89 16.34
N LEU A 405 2.38 11.12 16.53
CA LEU A 405 1.93 12.29 15.79
C LEU A 405 2.91 12.59 14.65
N ASN A 406 2.39 12.70 13.43
CA ASN A 406 3.17 12.94 12.23
C ASN A 406 2.78 14.30 11.64
N TYR A 407 3.71 15.23 11.56
CA TYR A 407 3.53 16.54 10.95
C TYR A 407 4.30 16.60 9.64
N GLN A 408 3.71 17.23 8.63
CA GLN A 408 4.38 17.52 7.37
C GLN A 408 3.95 18.88 6.86
N LEU A 409 4.92 19.66 6.38
CA LEU A 409 4.71 20.92 5.67
C LEU A 409 5.44 20.83 4.34
N ASN A 410 4.77 21.22 3.25
CA ASN A 410 5.35 21.15 1.93
C ASN A 410 5.02 22.40 1.11
N GLY A 411 6.01 22.86 0.34
CA GLY A 411 5.87 23.89 -0.69
C GLY A 411 6.35 23.33 -2.03
N ALA A 412 5.62 23.61 -3.10
CA ALA A 412 6.07 23.33 -4.45
C ALA A 412 5.80 24.53 -5.38
N TRP A 413 6.74 24.79 -6.25
CA TRP A 413 6.74 25.91 -7.18
C TRP A 413 6.97 25.37 -8.59
N THR A 414 6.06 25.69 -9.50
CA THR A 414 6.20 25.34 -10.90
C THR A 414 6.26 26.59 -11.74
N TYR A 415 7.32 26.71 -12.55
CA TYR A 415 7.49 27.77 -13.53
C TYR A 415 7.24 27.25 -14.94
N ILE A 416 6.40 27.95 -15.71
CA ILE A 416 6.07 27.67 -17.10
C ILE A 416 6.86 28.63 -18.00
N THR A 417 7.76 28.08 -18.81
CA THR A 417 8.61 28.84 -19.73
C THR A 417 7.83 29.30 -20.98
N ALA A 418 8.42 30.20 -21.76
CA ALA A 418 7.84 30.62 -23.05
C ALA A 418 7.73 29.45 -24.06
N ALA A 419 8.59 28.45 -23.94
CA ALA A 419 8.55 27.22 -24.72
C ALA A 419 7.54 26.18 -24.17
N ASN A 420 6.68 26.57 -23.23
CA ASN A 420 5.69 25.71 -22.58
C ASN A 420 6.32 24.49 -21.86
N GLN A 421 7.53 24.68 -21.34
CA GLN A 421 8.22 23.74 -20.46
C GLN A 421 7.89 24.08 -19.02
N GLU A 422 7.87 23.09 -18.15
CA GLU A 422 7.58 23.28 -16.73
C GLU A 422 8.76 22.82 -15.90
N ILE A 423 9.22 23.70 -15.02
CA ILE A 423 10.30 23.42 -14.07
C ILE A 423 9.67 23.43 -12.69
N GLU A 424 9.80 22.32 -11.98
CA GLU A 424 9.25 22.13 -10.64
C GLU A 424 10.36 22.07 -9.60
N PHE A 425 10.17 22.80 -8.52
CA PHE A 425 10.95 22.67 -7.30
C PHE A 425 10.00 22.40 -6.14
N GLY A 426 10.32 21.45 -5.28
CA GLY A 426 9.53 21.13 -4.10
C GLY A 426 10.41 20.92 -2.87
N LEU A 427 9.92 21.38 -1.74
CA LEU A 427 10.53 21.18 -0.43
C LEU A 427 9.47 20.70 0.56
N THR A 428 9.82 19.68 1.33
CA THR A 428 8.97 19.14 2.39
C THR A 428 9.80 18.97 3.66
N GLY A 429 9.28 19.47 4.77
CA GLY A 429 9.75 19.14 6.11
C GLY A 429 8.76 18.19 6.80
N SER A 430 9.27 17.25 7.58
CA SER A 430 8.43 16.30 8.33
C SER A 430 8.98 16.06 9.73
N LEU A 431 8.08 15.87 10.69
CA LEU A 431 8.38 15.50 12.06
C LEU A 431 7.47 14.34 12.47
N ARG A 432 8.04 13.25 12.98
CA ARG A 432 7.31 12.23 13.75
C ARG A 432 7.67 12.40 15.21
N GLN A 433 6.66 12.64 16.03
CA GLN A 433 6.78 12.67 17.47
C GLN A 433 6.14 11.41 18.04
N ASN A 434 6.90 10.69 18.84
CA ASN A 434 6.38 9.65 19.71
C ASN A 434 5.68 10.31 20.90
N ILE A 435 4.39 10.03 21.07
CA ILE A 435 3.59 10.55 22.19
C ILE A 435 3.25 9.47 23.23
N GLY A 436 3.49 8.20 22.89
CA GLY A 436 3.32 7.09 23.81
C GLY A 436 4.00 5.83 23.28
N THR A 437 4.77 5.15 24.13
CA THR A 437 5.25 3.79 23.84
C THR A 437 5.25 2.99 25.12
N SER A 438 4.44 1.95 25.16
CA SER A 438 4.36 0.99 26.27
C SER A 438 4.68 -0.40 25.74
N TRP A 439 5.47 -1.15 26.51
CA TRP A 439 5.77 -2.53 26.18
C TRP A 439 5.94 -3.37 27.43
N SER A 440 5.64 -4.66 27.32
CA SER A 440 5.90 -5.63 28.38
C SER A 440 6.41 -6.93 27.78
N LEU A 441 7.39 -7.53 28.44
CA LEU A 441 7.89 -8.87 28.16
C LEU A 441 8.40 -9.48 29.48
N PRO A 442 7.76 -10.54 30.00
CA PRO A 442 8.29 -11.30 31.13
C PRO A 442 9.67 -11.86 30.79
N LEU A 443 10.65 -11.69 31.68
CA LEU A 443 12.03 -12.17 31.48
C LEU A 443 12.09 -13.68 31.17
N ILE A 444 11.23 -14.47 31.81
CA ILE A 444 11.16 -15.92 31.60
C ILE A 444 10.75 -16.30 30.16
N ASN A 445 10.15 -15.37 29.41
CA ASN A 445 9.69 -15.58 28.04
C ASN A 445 10.61 -14.92 27.00
N GLU A 446 11.69 -14.25 27.44
CA GLU A 446 12.67 -13.63 26.55
C GLU A 446 13.38 -14.70 25.70
N ASN A 447 13.66 -14.37 24.43
CA ASN A 447 14.30 -15.28 23.48
C ASN A 447 14.96 -14.50 22.33
N VAL A 448 15.60 -15.23 21.40
CA VAL A 448 16.32 -14.66 20.25
C VAL A 448 15.43 -13.75 19.39
N PHE A 449 14.17 -14.09 19.15
CA PHE A 449 13.27 -13.21 18.41
C PHE A 449 13.07 -11.87 19.13
N HIS A 450 12.93 -11.88 20.46
CA HIS A 450 12.82 -10.65 21.22
C HIS A 450 14.09 -9.78 21.13
N GLN A 451 15.25 -10.41 21.21
CA GLN A 451 16.56 -9.75 21.19
C GLN A 451 16.91 -9.14 19.82
N TYR A 452 16.42 -9.72 18.72
CA TYR A 452 16.69 -9.26 17.35
C TYR A 452 15.57 -8.40 16.74
N VAL A 453 14.31 -8.62 17.13
CA VAL A 453 13.14 -7.98 16.50
C VAL A 453 12.41 -7.09 17.49
N PHE A 454 11.94 -7.64 18.60
CA PHE A 454 11.04 -6.91 19.50
C PHE A 454 11.71 -5.67 20.10
N TYR A 455 12.90 -5.79 20.69
CA TYR A 455 13.61 -4.65 21.27
C TYR A 455 14.04 -3.62 20.22
N HIS A 456 14.43 -4.09 19.04
CA HIS A 456 14.71 -3.21 17.91
C HIS A 456 13.47 -2.39 17.52
N ASP A 457 12.30 -3.02 17.42
CA ASP A 457 11.06 -2.33 17.06
C ASP A 457 10.53 -1.43 18.19
N VAL A 458 10.77 -1.76 19.46
CA VAL A 458 10.53 -0.86 20.59
C VAL A 458 11.35 0.42 20.41
N LEU A 459 12.65 0.32 20.12
CA LEU A 459 13.52 1.48 19.90
C LEU A 459 13.14 2.27 18.64
N TYR A 460 12.82 1.57 17.55
CA TYR A 460 12.34 2.17 16.31
C TYR A 460 11.12 3.06 16.55
N ASN A 461 10.09 2.53 17.24
CA ASN A 461 8.84 3.24 17.49
C ASN A 461 8.96 4.26 18.62
N ARG A 462 9.94 4.13 19.52
CA ARG A 462 10.18 5.11 20.57
C ARG A 462 10.83 6.40 20.05
N ALA A 463 11.59 6.31 18.97
CA ALA A 463 12.36 7.43 18.43
C ALA A 463 11.49 8.53 17.82
N ASN A 464 11.91 9.79 18.02
CA ASN A 464 11.41 10.93 17.26
C ASN A 464 12.15 11.02 15.93
N LEU A 465 11.45 11.36 14.85
CA LEU A 465 12.05 11.47 13.52
C LEU A 465 11.92 12.86 12.93
N TYR A 466 13.02 13.35 12.36
CA TYR A 466 13.05 14.54 11.55
C TYR A 466 13.36 14.14 10.12
N GLY A 467 12.62 14.71 9.17
CA GLY A 467 12.80 14.39 7.77
C GLY A 467 12.71 15.61 6.87
N SER A 468 13.42 15.54 5.76
CA SER A 468 13.38 16.54 4.70
C SER A 468 13.35 15.86 3.34
N LYS A 469 12.52 16.36 2.43
CA LYS A 469 12.48 15.92 1.04
C LYS A 469 12.65 17.11 0.11
N VAL A 470 13.52 16.96 -0.88
CA VAL A 470 13.69 17.88 -2.01
C VAL A 470 13.19 17.18 -3.28
N LYS A 471 12.43 17.90 -4.09
CA LYS A 471 11.90 17.46 -5.39
C LYS A 471 12.37 18.41 -6.48
N LEU A 472 12.81 17.83 -7.60
CA LEU A 472 13.03 18.53 -8.86
C LEU A 472 12.21 17.85 -9.95
N GLY A 473 11.54 18.63 -10.79
CA GLY A 473 10.77 18.13 -11.91
C GLY A 473 11.01 18.95 -13.18
N PHE A 474 10.96 18.27 -14.32
CA PHE A 474 10.98 18.90 -15.63
C PHE A 474 9.94 18.24 -16.52
N LYS A 475 9.02 19.03 -17.06
CA LYS A 475 7.99 18.55 -17.99
C LYS A 475 8.09 19.30 -19.32
N GLN A 476 8.26 18.54 -20.39
CA GLN A 476 8.22 19.03 -21.76
C GLN A 476 6.88 18.67 -22.38
N ARG A 477 6.12 19.67 -22.79
CA ARG A 477 4.92 19.47 -23.60
C ARG A 477 5.31 19.27 -25.06
N LEU A 478 4.68 18.29 -25.69
CA LEU A 478 4.89 17.89 -27.07
C LEU A 478 3.65 18.26 -27.91
N LYS A 479 3.71 18.01 -29.22
CA LYS A 479 2.57 18.23 -30.12
C LYS A 479 1.37 17.39 -29.67
N LYS A 480 0.16 17.91 -29.91
CA LYS A 480 -1.13 17.25 -29.64
C LYS A 480 -1.46 17.01 -28.15
N GLY A 481 -0.79 17.71 -27.23
CA GLY A 481 -1.05 17.62 -25.79
C GLY A 481 -0.28 16.52 -25.07
N ASN A 482 0.51 15.73 -25.79
CA ASN A 482 1.39 14.74 -25.20
C ASN A 482 2.46 15.43 -24.35
N PHE A 483 3.07 14.71 -23.40
CA PHE A 483 4.17 15.27 -22.61
C PHE A 483 5.15 14.19 -22.16
N ILE A 484 6.36 14.61 -21.85
CA ILE A 484 7.35 13.84 -21.08
C ILE A 484 7.57 14.57 -19.76
N HIS A 485 7.58 13.84 -18.66
CA HIS A 485 7.81 14.37 -17.32
C HIS A 485 8.93 13.57 -16.63
N LEU A 486 9.96 14.28 -16.20
CA LEU A 486 11.07 13.75 -15.41
C LEU A 486 10.96 14.29 -13.99
N VAL A 487 11.10 13.43 -12.99
CA VAL A 487 11.10 13.81 -11.57
C VAL A 487 12.27 13.13 -10.87
N ALA A 488 12.95 13.89 -10.02
CA ALA A 488 13.95 13.39 -9.10
C ALA A 488 13.63 13.89 -7.68
N ASP A 489 13.58 12.96 -6.73
CA ASP A 489 13.37 13.27 -5.31
C ASP A 489 14.52 12.70 -4.47
N TYR A 490 14.94 13.45 -3.46
CA TYR A 490 15.80 12.98 -2.38
C TYR A 490 15.12 13.19 -1.03
N ASN A 491 15.00 12.14 -0.24
CA ASN A 491 14.43 12.15 1.10
C ASN A 491 15.49 11.69 2.11
N TYR A 492 15.60 12.41 3.21
CA TYR A 492 16.50 12.13 4.32
C TYR A 492 15.71 12.14 5.62
N GLN A 493 15.96 11.15 6.47
CA GLN A 493 15.37 11.02 7.79
C GLN A 493 16.46 10.77 8.83
N LYS A 494 16.27 11.36 10.01
CA LYS A 494 17.14 11.17 11.17
C LYS A 494 16.30 10.92 12.42
N ALA A 495 16.65 9.86 13.14
CA ALA A 495 16.10 9.50 14.43
C ALA A 495 16.84 10.18 15.59
N ALA A 496 16.08 10.57 16.61
CA ALA A 496 16.57 11.06 17.88
C ALA A 496 15.94 10.25 19.03
N CYS A 497 16.51 10.37 20.24
CA CYS A 497 16.00 9.74 21.47
C CYS A 497 16.03 8.20 21.47
N LEU A 498 17.17 7.59 21.12
CA LEU A 498 17.42 6.17 21.34
C LEU A 498 17.95 5.99 22.77
N SER A 499 17.09 5.56 23.70
CA SER A 499 17.49 5.22 25.07
C SER A 499 17.70 3.71 25.23
N ASP A 500 18.54 3.30 26.18
CA ASP A 500 18.70 1.89 26.53
C ASP A 500 17.40 1.30 27.11
N LEU A 501 17.15 0.02 26.85
CA LEU A 501 16.03 -0.75 27.38
C LEU A 501 16.39 -1.54 28.64
N ASN A 502 17.65 -1.53 29.09
CA ASN A 502 18.17 -2.42 30.13
C ASN A 502 17.88 -3.90 29.81
N ARG A 503 18.01 -4.25 28.53
CA ARG A 503 17.78 -5.57 27.93
C ARG A 503 18.83 -5.80 26.86
N GLU A 504 19.18 -7.05 26.60
CA GLU A 504 20.14 -7.38 25.55
C GLU A 504 19.49 -7.22 24.17
N ASN A 505 19.95 -6.24 23.39
CA ASN A 505 19.54 -6.05 22.00
C ASN A 505 20.68 -6.48 21.07
N LEU A 506 20.48 -7.60 20.38
CA LEU A 506 21.46 -8.18 19.45
C LEU A 506 21.38 -7.57 18.03
N ALA A 507 20.43 -6.67 17.79
CA ALA A 507 20.29 -5.93 16.54
C ALA A 507 20.14 -4.42 16.82
N PRO A 508 21.21 -3.72 17.19
CA PRO A 508 21.15 -2.28 17.47
C PRO A 508 20.65 -1.49 16.26
N ILE A 509 19.79 -0.50 16.52
CA ILE A 509 19.21 0.36 15.49
C ILE A 509 20.10 1.56 15.22
N GLY A 510 20.29 1.92 13.94
CA GLY A 510 20.97 3.15 13.58
C GLY A 510 20.04 4.36 13.58
N THR A 511 20.53 5.51 13.11
CA THR A 511 19.82 6.79 13.26
C THR A 511 19.43 7.46 11.94
N THR A 512 19.79 6.92 10.78
CA THR A 512 19.55 7.60 9.50
C THR A 512 18.93 6.69 8.46
N ARG A 513 18.11 7.30 7.59
CA ARG A 513 17.53 6.65 6.42
C ARG A 513 17.51 7.65 5.25
N LYS A 514 17.90 7.19 4.07
CA LYS A 514 17.98 7.97 2.84
C LYS A 514 17.19 7.26 1.76
N GLN A 515 16.55 8.04 0.90
CA GLN A 515 15.82 7.53 -0.25
C GLN A 515 15.98 8.45 -1.45
N VAL A 516 16.33 7.86 -2.59
CA VAL A 516 16.37 8.52 -3.90
C VAL A 516 15.24 7.96 -4.75
N ASN A 517 14.49 8.82 -5.43
CA ASN A 517 13.49 8.43 -6.42
C ASN A 517 13.78 9.14 -7.74
N LEU A 518 13.77 8.40 -8.84
CA LEU A 518 13.82 8.90 -10.20
C LEU A 518 12.61 8.38 -10.94
N MET A 519 11.93 9.22 -11.69
CA MET A 519 10.76 8.84 -12.48
C MET A 519 10.79 9.51 -13.84
N ILE A 520 10.44 8.75 -14.88
CA ILE A 520 10.05 9.25 -16.19
C ILE A 520 8.61 8.86 -16.46
N ALA A 521 7.82 9.78 -16.99
CA ALA A 521 6.45 9.53 -17.42
C ALA A 521 6.19 10.13 -18.79
N TYR A 522 5.34 9.45 -19.56
CA TYR A 522 4.82 9.88 -20.85
C TYR A 522 3.30 9.83 -20.82
N GLY A 523 2.65 10.96 -21.11
CA GLY A 523 1.19 11.06 -21.18
C GLY A 523 0.70 11.48 -22.56
N PHE A 524 -0.47 10.99 -22.98
CA PHE A 524 -1.10 11.27 -24.28
C PHE A 524 -2.63 11.11 -24.28
#